data_AF-A0A9D3VUA9-F1
#
_entry.id   AF-A0A9D3VUA9-F1
#
_cell.length_a   1.000
_cell.length_b   1.000
_cell.length_c   1.000
_cell.angle_alpha   90.00
_cell.angle_beta   90.00
_cell.angle_gamma   90.00
#
_symmetry.space_group_name_H-M   'P 1'
#
loop_
_entity.id
_entity.type
_entity.pdbx_description
1 polymer ?
#
loop_
_entity_poly.entity_id
_entity_poly.type
_entity_poly.pdbx_seq_one_letter_code
_entity_poly.pdbx_strand_id
1 'polypeptide(L)'
;MGSLLRNGSNDQVIVEMTGGGVDRSVECTGRWGVAVLVGVPNKDDAFKTHPVNLLNEKTLKGTFFGNYKPRSDIPAVVEKYMNKELELDKFITHTVPFSEINKAFELMLAGEGLRCVIRMDA
;
A
#
# COMPACT_ATOMS: atom_id res chain seq x y z
N MET A 1 1.13 1.77 -8.99
CA MET A 1 2.07 0.88 -8.25
C MET A 1 1.37 0.43 -6.97
N GLY A 2 0.72 -0.74 -7.00
CA GLY A 2 -0.12 -1.23 -5.91
C GLY A 2 0.65 -2.17 -5.00
N SER A 3 0.96 -1.75 -3.77
CA SER A 3 1.69 -2.63 -2.85
C SER A 3 0.75 -3.62 -2.17
N LEU A 4 0.95 -4.91 -2.41
CA LEU A 4 0.58 -5.98 -1.48
C LEU A 4 1.32 -5.74 -0.14
N LEU A 5 0.60 -5.84 0.98
CA LEU A 5 1.19 -5.69 2.32
C LEU A 5 2.18 -6.83 2.56
N ARG A 6 3.44 -6.46 2.83
CA ARG A 6 4.57 -7.37 3.06
C ARG A 6 4.29 -8.28 4.26
N ASN A 7 3.97 -9.54 4.03
CA ASN A 7 3.88 -10.57 5.07
C ASN A 7 4.00 -11.98 4.45
N GLY A 8 5.14 -12.28 3.82
CA GLY A 8 5.51 -13.66 3.51
C GLY A 8 6.69 -13.80 2.54
N SER A 9 7.29 -15.00 2.51
CA SER A 9 8.36 -15.40 1.56
C SER A 9 7.94 -15.35 0.09
N ASN A 10 6.64 -15.20 -0.21
CA ASN A 10 6.09 -15.17 -1.56
C ASN A 10 6.01 -13.75 -2.16
N ASP A 11 6.21 -12.69 -1.36
CA ASP A 11 5.95 -11.31 -1.81
C ASP A 11 6.95 -10.84 -2.86
N GLN A 12 8.23 -11.21 -2.72
CA GLN A 12 9.27 -10.88 -3.71
C GLN A 12 9.02 -11.57 -5.06
N VAL A 13 8.63 -12.85 -5.02
CA VAL A 13 8.31 -13.63 -6.22
C VAL A 13 7.09 -13.03 -6.93
N ILE A 14 6.08 -12.57 -6.18
CA ILE A 14 4.91 -11.91 -6.76
C ILE A 14 5.30 -10.59 -7.40
N VAL A 15 6.09 -9.74 -6.73
CA VAL A 15 6.55 -8.46 -7.32
C VAL A 15 7.34 -8.69 -8.60
N GLU A 16 8.22 -9.70 -8.64
CA GLU A 16 8.99 -10.06 -9.83
C GLU A 16 8.09 -10.58 -10.97
N MET A 17 7.11 -11.43 -10.67
CA MET A 17 6.18 -11.97 -11.66
C MET A 17 5.15 -10.97 -12.17
N THR A 18 4.77 -9.97 -11.37
CA THR A 18 3.69 -9.01 -11.71
C THR A 18 4.17 -7.59 -11.99
N GLY A 19 5.47 -7.31 -11.82
CA GLY A 19 5.98 -5.93 -11.87
C GLY A 19 5.39 -5.02 -10.78
N GLY A 20 4.94 -5.60 -9.66
CA GLY A 20 4.21 -4.89 -8.60
C GLY A 20 2.71 -4.70 -8.88
N GLY A 21 2.15 -5.46 -9.82
CA GLY A 21 0.70 -5.59 -10.09
C GLY A 21 0.01 -6.62 -9.19
N VAL A 22 -1.31 -6.75 -9.36
CA VAL A 22 -2.18 -7.60 -8.52
C VAL A 22 -2.64 -8.88 -9.21
N ASP A 23 -2.07 -9.21 -10.38
CA ASP A 23 -2.52 -10.24 -11.33
C ASP A 23 -2.50 -11.68 -10.79
N ARG A 24 -1.99 -11.88 -9.57
CA ARG A 24 -1.94 -13.19 -8.88
C ARG A 24 -2.46 -13.16 -7.44
N SER A 25 -3.02 -12.03 -7.01
CA SER A 25 -3.44 -11.81 -5.62
C SER A 25 -4.50 -12.83 -5.15
N VAL A 26 -5.42 -13.23 -6.03
CA VAL A 26 -6.47 -14.20 -5.70
C VAL A 26 -5.93 -15.63 -5.68
N GLU A 27 -5.04 -15.98 -6.60
CA GLU A 27 -4.41 -17.30 -6.72
C GLU A 27 -3.55 -17.61 -5.48
N CYS A 28 -2.78 -16.64 -5.01
CA CYS A 28 -1.93 -16.75 -3.81
C CYS A 28 -2.71 -16.80 -2.50
N THR A 29 -4.00 -16.46 -2.52
CA THR A 29 -4.86 -16.52 -1.34
C THR A 29 -5.26 -17.97 -1.04
N GLY A 30 -5.24 -18.36 0.24
CA GLY A 30 -5.70 -19.69 0.67
C GLY A 30 -7.17 -19.95 0.37
N ARG A 31 -7.62 -21.21 0.55
CA ARG A 31 -9.05 -21.53 0.48
C ARG A 31 -9.80 -20.73 1.53
N TRP A 32 -10.96 -20.15 1.18
CA TRP A 32 -11.72 -19.22 2.03
C TRP A 32 -11.05 -17.86 2.32
N GLY A 33 -9.91 -17.58 1.69
CA GLY A 33 -9.20 -16.34 1.94
C GLY A 33 -9.78 -15.13 1.19
N VAL A 34 -9.36 -13.94 1.63
CA VAL A 34 -9.82 -12.65 1.08
C VAL A 34 -8.64 -11.91 0.47
N ALA A 35 -8.73 -11.60 -0.83
CA ALA A 35 -7.83 -10.69 -1.51
C ALA A 35 -8.42 -9.27 -1.52
N VAL A 36 -7.63 -8.26 -1.12
CA VAL A 36 -8.06 -6.86 -1.08
C VAL A 36 -7.17 -6.01 -1.98
N LEU A 37 -7.79 -5.38 -2.99
CA LEU A 37 -7.11 -4.46 -3.89
C LEU A 37 -7.04 -3.07 -3.27
N VAL A 38 -5.83 -2.57 -3.03
CA VAL A 38 -5.55 -1.25 -2.43
C VAL A 38 -4.89 -0.30 -3.44
N GLY A 39 -4.11 -0.85 -4.37
CA GLY A 39 -3.40 -0.07 -5.38
C GLY A 39 -4.32 0.55 -6.43
N VAL A 40 -3.97 1.75 -6.89
CA VAL A 40 -4.67 2.40 -8.00
C VAL A 40 -4.05 1.93 -9.33
N PRO A 41 -4.83 1.31 -10.24
CA PRO A 41 -4.35 0.90 -11.56
C PRO A 41 -4.25 2.10 -12.52
N ASN A 42 -3.47 1.94 -13.60
CA ASN A 42 -3.53 2.86 -14.74
C ASN A 42 -4.82 2.62 -15.54
N LYS A 43 -5.16 3.55 -16.44
CA LYS A 43 -6.44 3.52 -17.19
C LYS A 43 -6.63 2.25 -18.03
N ASP A 44 -5.55 1.70 -18.56
CA ASP A 44 -5.60 0.56 -19.49
C ASP A 44 -5.32 -0.80 -18.82
N ASP A 45 -5.05 -0.81 -17.51
CA ASP A 45 -4.76 -2.04 -16.77
C ASP A 45 -6.06 -2.85 -16.56
N ALA A 46 -6.00 -4.15 -16.87
CA ALA A 46 -7.15 -5.05 -16.73
C ALA A 46 -6.84 -6.18 -15.75
N PHE A 47 -7.60 -6.26 -14.66
CA PHE A 47 -7.53 -7.38 -13.72
C PHE A 47 -8.22 -8.62 -14.30
N LYS A 48 -7.54 -9.78 -14.24
CA LYS A 48 -8.06 -11.07 -14.70
C LYS A 48 -7.75 -12.17 -13.69
N THR A 49 -8.71 -13.04 -13.42
CA THR A 49 -8.53 -14.26 -12.61
C THR A 49 -9.49 -15.34 -13.10
N HIS A 50 -9.18 -16.62 -12.85
CA HIS A 50 -10.06 -17.72 -13.22
C HIS A 50 -11.31 -17.74 -12.33
N PRO A 51 -12.54 -17.82 -12.89
CA PRO A 51 -13.78 -17.83 -12.09
C PRO A 51 -13.84 -18.92 -11.02
N VAL A 52 -13.17 -20.06 -11.27
CA VAL A 52 -13.06 -21.16 -10.30
C VAL A 52 -12.45 -20.72 -8.97
N ASN A 53 -11.63 -19.67 -8.96
CA ASN A 53 -11.05 -19.13 -7.73
C ASN A 53 -12.13 -18.59 -6.80
N LEU A 54 -13.13 -17.89 -7.34
CA LEU A 54 -14.25 -17.35 -6.56
C LEU A 54 -15.25 -18.44 -6.19
N LEU A 55 -15.49 -19.41 -7.08
CA LEU A 55 -16.32 -20.59 -6.78
C LEU A 55 -15.70 -21.48 -5.69
N ASN A 56 -14.38 -21.49 -5.56
CA ASN A 56 -13.67 -22.14 -4.46
C ASN A 56 -13.68 -21.31 -3.16
N GLU A 57 -14.69 -20.46 -3.01
CA GLU A 57 -15.01 -19.71 -1.81
C GLU A 57 -13.95 -18.66 -1.44
N LYS A 58 -13.16 -18.20 -2.41
CA LYS A 58 -12.29 -17.03 -2.21
C LYS A 58 -13.11 -15.75 -2.41
N THR A 59 -12.78 -14.72 -1.64
CA THR A 59 -13.42 -13.41 -1.77
C THR A 59 -12.45 -12.39 -2.34
N LEU A 60 -12.90 -11.61 -3.33
CA LEU A 60 -12.18 -10.44 -3.83
C LEU A 60 -12.89 -9.16 -3.37
N LYS A 61 -12.15 -8.22 -2.80
CA LYS A 61 -12.65 -6.90 -2.38
C LYS A 61 -11.76 -5.78 -2.90
N GLY A 62 -12.33 -4.60 -3.09
CA GLY A 62 -11.58 -3.36 -3.26
C GLY A 62 -11.68 -2.51 -2.00
N THR A 63 -10.71 -1.64 -1.78
CA THR A 63 -10.79 -0.60 -0.74
C THR A 63 -10.27 0.73 -1.26
N PHE A 64 -10.91 1.81 -0.82
CA PHE A 64 -10.41 3.16 -1.04
C PHE A 64 -10.08 3.76 0.32
N PHE A 65 -8.88 4.33 0.46
CA PHE A 65 -8.40 4.94 1.70
C PHE A 65 -8.46 3.99 2.93
N GLY A 66 -8.26 2.69 2.71
CA GLY A 66 -8.35 1.69 3.79
C GLY A 66 -9.75 1.49 4.35
N ASN A 67 -10.79 1.94 3.63
CA ASN A 67 -12.19 1.95 4.06
C ASN A 67 -12.47 2.87 5.26
N TYR A 68 -11.60 3.86 5.47
CA TYR A 68 -11.80 4.90 6.48
C TYR A 68 -12.64 6.06 5.95
N LYS A 69 -13.48 6.61 6.82
CA LYS A 69 -14.15 7.89 6.65
C LYS A 69 -13.23 8.99 7.20
N PRO A 70 -12.66 9.88 6.35
CA PRO A 70 -11.58 10.77 6.76
C PRO A 70 -11.88 11.64 7.99
N ARG A 71 -13.10 12.19 8.09
CA ARG A 71 -13.46 13.10 9.19
C ARG A 71 -13.72 12.40 10.52
N SER A 72 -14.30 11.20 10.51
CA SER A 72 -14.66 10.49 11.73
C SER A 72 -13.55 9.57 12.22
N ASP A 73 -12.79 8.96 11.30
CA ASP A 73 -11.95 7.82 11.65
C ASP A 73 -10.48 8.21 11.83
N ILE A 74 -10.00 9.23 11.09
CA ILE A 74 -8.60 9.70 11.21
C ILE A 74 -8.27 10.19 12.63
N PRO A 75 -9.14 10.93 13.35
CA PRO A 75 -8.85 11.28 14.73
C PRO A 75 -8.56 10.07 15.63
N ALA A 76 -9.30 8.97 15.45
CA ALA A 76 -9.06 7.73 16.19
C ALA A 76 -7.74 7.05 15.80
N VAL A 77 -7.34 7.12 14.52
CA VAL A 77 -6.03 6.62 14.07
C VAL A 77 -4.89 7.44 14.68
N VAL A 78 -5.04 8.77 14.79
CA VAL A 78 -4.07 9.63 15.47
C VAL A 78 -3.97 9.28 16.95
N GLU A 79 -5.10 9.05 17.63
CA GLU A 79 -5.11 8.61 19.03
C GLU A 79 -4.33 7.30 19.23
N LYS A 80 -4.50 6.32 18.33
CA LYS A 80 -3.72 5.08 18.35
C LYS A 80 -2.22 5.31 18.22
N TYR A 81 -1.79 6.24 17.37
CA TYR A 81 -0.38 6.64 17.29
C TYR A 81 0.10 7.28 18.61
N MET A 82 -0.67 8.20 19.18
CA MET A 82 -0.33 8.84 20.46
C MET A 82 -0.24 7.82 21.61
N ASN A 83 -1.09 6.79 21.59
CA ASN A 83 -1.10 5.68 22.55
C ASN A 83 -0.01 4.64 22.27
N LYS A 84 0.86 4.85 21.28
CA LYS A 84 1.93 3.93 20.86
C LYS A 84 1.42 2.57 20.37
N GLU A 85 0.15 2.48 19.97
CA GLU A 85 -0.41 1.29 19.30
C GLU A 85 0.00 1.23 17.82
N LEU A 86 0.40 2.37 17.24
CA LEU A 86 0.88 2.49 15.87
C LEU A 86 2.27 3.11 15.84
N GLU A 87 3.22 2.47 15.16
CA GLU A 87 4.59 2.96 15.01
C GLU A 87 4.74 3.69 13.66
N LEU A 88 4.41 4.98 13.60
CA LEU A 88 4.51 5.76 12.36
C LEU A 88 5.93 6.26 12.08
N ASP A 89 6.74 6.47 13.11
CA ASP A 89 8.06 7.09 12.99
C ASP A 89 9.01 6.28 12.09
N LYS A 90 8.86 4.95 12.07
CA LYS A 90 9.65 4.03 11.23
C LYS A 90 9.41 4.24 9.72
N PHE A 91 8.30 4.87 9.33
CA PHE A 91 8.01 5.16 7.93
C PHE A 91 8.66 6.45 7.45
N ILE A 92 9.09 7.34 8.35
CA ILE A 92 9.75 8.60 7.99
C ILE A 92 11.24 8.32 7.83
N THR A 93 11.70 8.26 6.59
CA THR A 93 13.11 7.99 6.27
C THR A 93 13.90 9.26 6.00
N HIS A 94 13.22 10.31 5.52
CA HIS A 94 13.86 11.57 5.15
C HIS A 94 13.04 12.75 5.68
N THR A 95 13.73 13.81 6.08
CA THR A 95 13.12 15.11 6.40
C THR A 95 13.92 16.19 5.69
N VAL A 96 13.24 17.04 4.90
CA VAL A 96 13.88 18.13 4.16
C VAL A 96 13.15 19.45 4.40
N PRO A 97 13.83 20.61 4.34
CA PRO A 97 13.15 21.89 4.31
C PRO A 97 12.40 22.07 2.99
N PHE A 98 11.38 22.94 2.97
CA PHE A 98 10.61 23.25 1.76
C PHE A 98 11.48 23.78 0.62
N SER A 99 12.57 24.47 0.93
CA SER A 99 13.58 24.92 -0.04
C SER A 99 14.23 23.77 -0.83
N GLU A 100 14.28 22.56 -0.27
CA GLU A 100 14.84 21.35 -0.89
C GLU A 100 13.75 20.41 -1.43
N ILE A 101 12.55 20.90 -1.75
CA ILE A 101 11.44 20.06 -2.23
C ILE A 101 11.82 19.18 -3.44
N ASN A 102 12.65 19.67 -4.36
CA ASN A 102 13.09 18.90 -5.54
C ASN A 102 13.91 17.66 -5.15
N LYS A 103 14.71 17.76 -4.09
CA LYS A 103 15.48 16.63 -3.55
C LYS A 103 14.56 15.54 -2.99
N ALA A 104 13.40 15.92 -2.41
CA ALA A 104 12.41 14.93 -1.99
C ALA A 104 11.85 14.14 -3.18
N PHE A 105 11.66 14.78 -4.35
CA PHE A 105 11.25 14.09 -5.58
C PHE A 105 12.36 13.18 -6.13
N GLU A 106 13.62 13.62 -6.09
CA GLU A 106 14.77 12.80 -6.50
C GLU A 106 14.85 11.52 -5.65
N LEU A 107 14.76 11.64 -4.32
CA LEU A 107 14.75 10.50 -3.40
C LEU A 107 13.58 9.54 -3.69
N MET A 108 12.39 10.08 -3.97
CA MET A 108 11.21 9.28 -4.33
C MET A 108 11.43 8.49 -5.63
N LEU A 109 11.96 9.12 -6.67
CA LEU A 109 12.22 8.49 -7.97
C LEU A 109 13.36 7.46 -7.91
N ALA A 110 14.37 7.72 -7.08
CA ALA A 110 15.45 6.78 -6.81
C ALA A 110 14.99 5.56 -5.98
N GLY A 111 13.81 5.61 -5.38
CA GLY A 111 13.33 4.58 -4.45
C GLY A 111 14.08 4.58 -3.12
N GLU A 112 14.73 5.70 -2.79
CA GLU A 112 15.52 5.88 -1.57
C GLU A 112 14.60 6.36 -0.44
N GLY A 113 14.13 5.41 0.36
CA GLY A 113 13.29 5.67 1.53
C GLY A 113 11.81 5.33 1.35
N LEU A 114 11.03 5.56 2.40
CA LEU A 114 9.59 5.22 2.44
C LEU A 114 8.73 6.48 2.35
N ARG A 115 8.97 7.44 3.24
CA ARG A 115 8.30 8.75 3.25
C ARG A 115 9.31 9.85 3.54
N CYS A 116 9.18 10.95 2.81
CA CYS A 116 9.90 12.19 3.05
C CYS A 116 8.94 13.23 3.63
N VAL A 117 9.25 13.76 4.82
CA VAL A 117 8.49 14.86 5.43
C VAL A 117 9.14 16.19 5.00
N ILE A 118 8.32 17.11 4.52
CA ILE A 118 8.76 18.45 4.14
C ILE A 118 8.38 19.42 5.26
N ARG A 119 9.38 20.15 5.79
CA ARG A 119 9.18 21.18 6.82
C ARG A 119 9.04 22.55 6.20
N MET A 120 7.97 23.26 6.56
CA MET A 120 7.63 24.58 6.01
C MET A 120 8.34 25.73 6.73
N ASP A 121 8.82 25.48 7.95
CA ASP A 121 9.37 26.44 8.91
C ASP A 121 10.90 26.43 8.99
N ALA A 122 11.55 25.63 8.14
CA ALA A 122 13.00 25.45 8.09
C ALA A 122 13.64 26.27 6.95
#